data_AF-A0A2V9YK62-F1
#
_entry.id   AF-A0A2V9YK62-F1
#
_cell.length_a   1.000
_cell.length_b   1.000
_cell.length_c   1.000
_cell.angle_alpha   90.00
_cell.angle_beta   90.00
_cell.angle_gamma   90.00
#
_symmetry.space_group_name_H-M   'P 1'
#
loop_
_entity.id
_entity.type
_entity.pdbx_description
1 polymer ?
#
loop_
_entity_poly.entity_id
_entity_poly.type
_entity_poly.pdbx_seq_one_letter_code
_entity_poly.pdbx_strand_id
1 'polypeptide(L)'
;RPTQGARILRIFTNINPAQPRIWLTGEPFHELAPKYANQAGLQRYAQQAVSPLFRFRNAAGQALRKIGLPLGGHSAYDLFMLHFHDWLKFNEQYQQSNENATRSEFPPGCTWMVFTDGVPHAALSGQHALEHTYILPRSTLVSPEVAPVSVLERLAGTKLV
;
A
#
# COMPACT_ATOMS: atom_id res chain seq x y z
N ARG A 1 1.44 -5.21 -8.67
CA ARG A 1 0.24 -5.05 -9.55
C ARG A 1 -0.32 -3.65 -9.30
N PRO A 2 -0.51 -2.81 -10.32
CA PRO A 2 -1.06 -1.45 -10.14
C PRO A 2 -2.49 -1.55 -9.60
N THR A 3 -2.77 -0.78 -8.56
CA THR A 3 -4.08 -0.75 -7.89
C THR A 3 -4.90 0.46 -8.31
N GLN A 4 -4.27 1.49 -8.89
CA GLN A 4 -4.96 2.71 -9.31
C GLN A 4 -5.75 3.34 -8.14
N GLY A 5 -5.15 3.29 -6.94
CA GLY A 5 -5.75 3.85 -5.72
C GLY A 5 -6.81 2.97 -5.06
N ALA A 6 -7.12 1.79 -5.62
CA ALA A 6 -7.91 0.77 -4.94
C ALA A 6 -7.11 0.17 -3.76
N ARG A 7 -7.82 -0.31 -2.74
CA ARG A 7 -7.22 -0.86 -1.54
C ARG A 7 -6.85 -2.32 -1.70
N ILE A 8 -5.74 -2.72 -1.08
CA ILE A 8 -5.29 -4.12 -1.00
C ILE A 8 -5.70 -4.69 0.35
N LEU A 9 -6.87 -5.34 0.41
CA LEU A 9 -7.28 -6.10 1.59
C LEU A 9 -6.75 -7.53 1.47
N ARG A 10 -6.00 -7.98 2.46
CA ARG A 10 -5.55 -9.38 2.54
C ARG A 10 -6.17 -10.06 3.74
N ILE A 11 -6.61 -11.28 3.53
CA ILE A 11 -7.08 -12.19 4.56
C ILE A 11 -6.07 -13.32 4.65
N PHE A 12 -5.65 -13.62 5.86
CA PHE A 12 -4.68 -14.67 6.14
C PHE A 12 -5.26 -15.67 7.13
N THR A 13 -4.91 -16.94 6.94
CA THR A 13 -5.17 -17.99 7.94
C THR A 13 -3.87 -18.72 8.24
N ASN A 14 -3.50 -18.79 9.51
CA ASN A 14 -2.38 -19.61 9.95
C ASN A 14 -2.84 -21.08 9.97
N ILE A 15 -2.31 -21.88 9.05
CA ILE A 15 -2.64 -23.31 8.93
C ILE A 15 -1.51 -24.20 9.46
N ASN A 16 -0.56 -23.63 10.21
CA ASN A 16 0.44 -24.41 10.91
C ASN A 16 -0.24 -25.29 11.98
N PRO A 17 0.20 -26.54 12.19
CA PRO A 17 -0.38 -27.39 13.22
C PRO A 17 -0.06 -26.97 14.66
N ALA A 18 1.02 -26.19 14.89
CA ALA A 18 1.50 -25.92 16.25
C ALA A 18 2.09 -24.51 16.48
N GLN A 19 2.74 -23.93 15.47
CA GLN A 19 3.52 -22.70 15.63
C GLN A 19 2.72 -21.45 15.28
N PRO A 20 2.89 -20.35 16.03
CA PRO A 20 2.29 -19.08 15.68
C PRO A 20 2.98 -18.45 14.46
N ARG A 21 2.27 -17.55 13.80
CA ARG A 21 2.85 -16.62 12.82
C ARG A 21 3.01 -15.27 13.50
N ILE A 22 4.25 -14.78 13.55
CA ILE A 22 4.59 -13.55 14.29
C ILE A 22 4.75 -12.42 13.28
N TRP A 23 3.97 -11.37 13.47
CA TRP A 23 4.05 -10.16 12.66
C TRP A 23 4.51 -8.98 13.50
N LEU A 24 5.18 -8.05 12.84
CA LEU A 24 5.41 -6.69 13.31
C LEU A 24 4.59 -5.76 12.40
N THR A 25 3.77 -4.89 12.98
CA THR A 25 2.95 -3.93 12.24
C THR A 25 3.31 -2.52 12.70
N GLY A 26 3.66 -1.65 11.76
CA GLY A 26 3.98 -0.26 12.04
C GLY A 26 2.73 0.61 12.22
N GLU A 27 2.96 1.92 12.32
CA GLU A 27 1.90 2.92 12.44
C GLU A 27 0.97 2.97 11.20
N PRO A 28 -0.28 3.41 11.36
CA PRO A 28 -1.20 3.60 10.24
C PRO A 28 -0.65 4.54 9.17
N PHE A 29 -0.96 4.25 7.90
CA PHE A 29 -0.44 5.03 6.77
C PHE A 29 -0.77 6.53 6.83
N HIS A 30 -1.93 6.88 7.37
CA HIS A 30 -2.34 8.28 7.50
C HIS A 30 -1.52 9.07 8.53
N GLU A 31 -0.84 8.39 9.46
CA GLU A 31 0.11 8.96 10.42
C GLU A 31 1.53 8.92 9.84
N LEU A 32 1.87 7.84 9.13
CA LEU A 32 3.19 7.62 8.53
C LEU A 32 3.49 8.59 7.38
N ALA A 33 2.56 8.74 6.45
CA ALA A 33 2.79 9.47 5.21
C ALA A 33 3.10 10.97 5.44
N PRO A 34 2.43 11.70 6.35
CA PRO A 34 2.80 13.07 6.67
C PRO A 34 4.25 13.23 7.15
N LYS A 35 4.81 12.22 7.85
CA LYS A 35 6.18 12.25 8.38
C LYS A 35 7.22 12.05 7.28
N TYR A 36 6.99 11.08 6.39
CA TYR A 36 8.05 10.58 5.50
C TYR A 36 7.79 10.73 4.00
N ALA A 37 6.54 10.88 3.54
CA ALA A 37 6.23 10.81 2.11
C ALA A 37 6.92 11.93 1.30
N ASN A 38 7.01 13.15 1.85
CA ASN A 38 7.72 14.25 1.21
C ASN A 38 9.23 13.99 1.12
N GLN A 39 9.83 13.42 2.17
CA GLN A 39 11.26 13.04 2.19
C GLN A 39 11.55 11.92 1.18
N ALA A 40 10.61 10.99 1.02
CA ALA A 40 10.64 9.95 -0.01
C ALA A 40 10.31 10.48 -1.42
N GLY A 41 10.22 11.80 -1.63
CA GLY A 41 10.10 12.39 -2.96
C GLY A 41 8.69 12.40 -3.55
N LEU A 42 7.62 12.37 -2.74
CA LEU A 42 6.22 12.44 -3.19
C LEU A 42 6.00 13.54 -4.24
N GLN A 43 6.60 14.73 -4.04
CA GLN A 43 6.43 15.86 -4.94
C GLN A 43 6.93 15.61 -6.37
N ARG A 44 7.98 14.77 -6.53
CA ARG A 44 8.49 14.39 -7.86
C ARG A 44 7.45 13.58 -8.64
N TYR A 45 6.78 12.66 -7.96
CA TYR A 45 5.73 11.83 -8.56
C TYR A 45 4.45 12.65 -8.80
N ALA A 46 4.14 13.60 -7.92
CA ALA A 46 3.04 14.55 -8.10
C ALA A 46 3.24 15.45 -9.35
N GLN A 47 4.46 15.96 -9.55
CA GLN A 47 4.81 16.71 -10.76
C GLN A 47 4.71 15.85 -12.03
N GLN A 48 5.09 14.58 -11.94
CA GLN A 48 4.89 13.64 -13.05
C GLN A 48 3.39 13.40 -13.34
N ALA A 49 2.52 13.38 -12.31
CA ALA A 49 1.08 13.19 -12.46
C ALA A 49 0.38 14.33 -13.23
N VAL A 50 0.93 15.56 -13.17
CA VAL A 50 0.40 16.70 -13.91
C VAL A 50 0.95 16.81 -15.33
N SER A 51 1.99 16.06 -15.68
CA SER A 51 2.56 16.06 -17.03
C SER A 51 1.53 15.61 -18.08
N PRO A 52 1.28 16.40 -19.15
CA PRO A 52 0.32 16.04 -20.19
C PRO A 52 0.61 14.67 -20.81
N LEU A 53 1.89 14.40 -21.12
CA LEU A 53 2.33 13.13 -21.69
C LEU A 53 1.96 11.93 -20.79
N PHE A 54 2.17 12.08 -19.48
CA PHE A 54 1.88 11.03 -18.51
C PHE A 54 0.38 10.80 -18.36
N ARG A 55 -0.43 11.87 -18.37
CA ARG A 55 -1.90 11.78 -18.36
C ARG A 55 -2.44 11.08 -19.60
N PHE A 56 -1.95 11.44 -20.79
CA PHE A 56 -2.34 10.78 -22.04
C PHE A 56 -1.99 9.29 -22.01
N ARG A 57 -0.77 8.94 -21.57
CA ARG A 57 -0.34 7.54 -21.45
C ARG A 57 -1.24 6.75 -20.51
N ASN A 58 -1.57 7.31 -19.34
CA ASN A 58 -2.43 6.63 -18.37
C ASN A 58 -3.87 6.49 -18.89
N ALA A 59 -4.42 7.52 -19.53
CA ALA A 59 -5.75 7.46 -20.14
C ALA A 59 -5.82 6.39 -21.24
N ALA A 60 -4.81 6.32 -22.11
CA ALA A 60 -4.70 5.29 -23.13
C ALA A 60 -4.62 3.88 -22.51
N GLY A 61 -3.79 3.68 -21.49
CA GLY A 61 -3.71 2.41 -20.76
C GLY A 61 -5.04 1.99 -20.13
N GLN A 62 -5.77 2.94 -19.52
CA GLN A 62 -7.10 2.67 -18.96
C GLN A 62 -8.12 2.27 -20.03
N ALA A 63 -8.10 2.91 -21.20
CA ALA A 63 -8.97 2.55 -22.33
C ALA A 63 -8.64 1.15 -22.85
N LEU A 64 -7.35 0.83 -23.03
CA LEU A 64 -6.89 -0.49 -23.49
C LEU A 64 -7.27 -1.60 -22.49
N ARG A 65 -7.24 -1.33 -21.19
CA ARG A 65 -7.71 -2.27 -20.16
C ARG A 65 -9.21 -2.55 -20.28
N LYS A 66 -10.03 -1.55 -20.61
CA LYS A 66 -11.49 -1.74 -20.78
C LYS A 66 -11.84 -2.65 -21.97
N ILE A 67 -10.98 -2.71 -22.99
CA ILE A 67 -11.15 -3.59 -24.15
C ILE A 67 -10.44 -4.95 -24.00
N GLY A 68 -10.00 -5.30 -22.79
CA GLY A 68 -9.43 -6.62 -22.49
C GLY A 68 -7.93 -6.76 -22.79
N LEU A 69 -7.24 -5.70 -23.21
CA LEU A 69 -5.79 -5.74 -23.39
C LEU A 69 -5.08 -5.47 -22.05
N PRO A 70 -4.09 -6.28 -21.65
CA PRO A 70 -3.42 -6.19 -20.35
C PRO A 70 -2.40 -5.04 -20.28
N LEU A 71 -2.73 -3.87 -20.80
CA LEU A 71 -1.90 -2.67 -20.74
C LEU A 71 -2.29 -1.80 -19.54
N GLY A 72 -1.94 -2.27 -18.34
CA GLY A 72 -2.13 -1.50 -17.12
C GLY A 72 -0.98 -0.52 -16.90
N GLY A 73 -1.15 0.75 -17.27
CA GLY A 73 -0.22 1.80 -16.84
C GLY A 73 -0.16 1.91 -15.32
N HIS A 74 1.02 2.15 -14.76
CA HIS A 74 1.15 2.51 -13.35
C HIS A 74 0.79 4.00 -13.19
N SER A 75 -0.19 4.30 -12.32
CA SER A 75 -0.45 5.70 -11.94
C SER A 75 0.73 6.30 -11.18
N ALA A 76 0.74 7.61 -11.00
CA ALA A 76 1.76 8.24 -10.16
C ALA A 76 1.69 7.74 -8.73
N TYR A 77 0.48 7.44 -8.24
CA TYR A 77 0.26 6.75 -6.96
C TYR A 77 0.90 5.35 -6.95
N ASP A 78 0.67 4.51 -7.96
CA ASP A 78 1.22 3.15 -7.99
C ASP A 78 2.75 3.16 -8.01
N LEU A 79 3.34 4.09 -8.77
CA LEU A 79 4.80 4.27 -8.82
C LEU A 79 5.35 4.75 -7.48
N PHE A 80 4.70 5.75 -6.87
CA PHE A 80 5.13 6.28 -5.58
C PHE A 80 4.98 5.25 -4.47
N MET A 81 3.88 4.49 -4.40
CA MET A 81 3.69 3.46 -3.37
C MET A 81 4.76 2.36 -3.42
N LEU A 82 5.17 1.94 -4.62
CA LEU A 82 6.29 1.01 -4.80
C LEU A 82 7.59 1.62 -4.29
N HIS A 83 7.90 2.85 -4.73
CA HIS A 83 9.09 3.58 -4.29
C HIS A 83 9.11 3.79 -2.77
N PHE A 84 7.99 4.21 -2.19
CA PHE A 84 7.87 4.52 -0.77
C PHE A 84 8.01 3.28 0.09
N HIS A 85 7.44 2.15 -0.34
CA HIS A 85 7.64 0.86 0.31
C HIS A 85 9.13 0.48 0.36
N ASP A 86 9.86 0.61 -0.74
CA ASP A 86 11.29 0.29 -0.78
C ASP A 86 12.10 1.30 0.04
N TRP A 87 11.78 2.58 -0.06
CA TRP A 87 12.40 3.64 0.73
C TRP A 87 12.25 3.38 2.23
N LEU A 88 11.07 3.01 2.72
CA LEU A 88 10.84 2.68 4.14
C LEU A 88 11.68 1.48 4.60
N LYS A 89 11.91 0.48 3.74
CA LYS A 89 12.77 -0.66 4.07
C LYS A 89 14.24 -0.28 4.24
N PHE A 90 14.73 0.65 3.43
CA PHE A 90 16.13 1.07 3.45
C PHE A 90 16.40 2.31 4.31
N ASN A 91 15.36 2.96 4.83
CA ASN A 91 15.53 4.14 5.68
C ASN A 91 15.83 3.72 7.13
N GLU A 92 17.10 3.84 7.52
CA GLU A 92 17.56 3.48 8.87
C GLU A 92 16.87 4.27 9.97
N GLN A 93 16.63 5.57 9.77
CA GLN A 93 15.95 6.41 10.76
C GLN A 93 14.55 5.88 11.08
N TYR A 94 13.79 5.48 10.06
CA TYR A 94 12.47 4.87 10.22
C TYR A 94 12.55 3.47 10.85
N GLN A 95 13.51 2.64 10.43
CA GLN A 95 13.71 1.31 11.01
C GLN A 95 14.12 1.36 12.49
N GLN A 96 14.88 2.38 12.89
CA GLN A 96 15.27 2.61 14.28
C GLN A 96 14.13 3.23 15.09
N SER A 97 13.35 4.15 14.51
CA SER A 97 12.18 4.75 15.18
C SER A 97 10.97 3.83 15.28
N ASN A 98 11.07 2.59 14.78
CA ASN A 98 10.00 1.59 14.79
C ASN A 98 9.72 1.01 16.19
N GLU A 99 10.10 1.71 17.26
CA GLU A 99 9.78 1.40 18.66
C GLU A 99 8.25 1.28 18.89
N ASN A 100 7.44 1.95 18.07
CA ASN A 100 5.97 1.87 18.11
C ASN A 100 5.38 0.70 17.31
N ALA A 101 6.20 -0.16 16.71
CA ALA A 101 5.71 -1.28 15.94
C ALA A 101 5.07 -2.32 16.87
N THR A 102 3.82 -2.68 16.57
CA THR A 102 3.06 -3.65 17.33
C THR A 102 3.44 -5.05 16.89
N ARG A 103 3.95 -5.84 17.83
CA ARG A 103 4.17 -7.27 17.64
C ARG A 103 2.87 -8.04 17.88
N SER A 104 2.42 -8.80 16.91
CA SER A 104 1.21 -9.62 16.99
C SER A 104 1.55 -11.09 16.74
N GLU A 105 0.96 -11.98 17.54
CA GLU A 105 1.07 -13.41 17.37
C GLU A 105 -0.26 -13.98 16.89
N PHE A 106 -0.24 -14.67 15.75
CA PHE A 106 -1.41 -15.35 15.20
C PHE A 106 -1.25 -16.86 15.42
N PRO A 107 -1.93 -17.46 16.40
CA PRO A 107 -1.79 -18.89 16.70
C PRO A 107 -2.32 -19.79 15.57
N PRO A 108 -2.01 -21.10 15.58
CA PRO A 108 -2.65 -22.09 14.71
C PRO A 108 -4.16 -21.92 14.59
N GLY A 109 -4.69 -21.97 13.37
CA GLY A 109 -6.11 -21.80 13.08
C GLY A 109 -6.62 -20.35 13.12
N CYS A 110 -5.81 -19.40 13.57
CA CYS A 110 -6.19 -17.98 13.60
C CYS A 110 -6.32 -17.42 12.18
N THR A 111 -7.38 -16.64 11.96
CA THR A 111 -7.59 -15.85 10.75
C THR A 111 -7.56 -14.37 11.08
N TRP A 112 -6.84 -13.59 10.28
CA TRP A 112 -6.78 -12.13 10.42
C TRP A 112 -6.90 -11.45 9.06
N MET A 113 -7.27 -10.18 9.09
CA MET A 113 -7.41 -9.36 7.90
C MET A 113 -6.74 -8.01 8.08
N VAL A 114 -6.17 -7.50 7.01
CA VAL A 114 -5.41 -6.26 7.03
C VAL A 114 -5.42 -5.60 5.66
N PHE A 115 -5.58 -4.28 5.66
CA PHE A 115 -5.23 -3.49 4.49
C PHE A 115 -3.71 -3.35 4.41
N THR A 116 -3.05 -4.23 3.66
CA THR A 116 -1.59 -4.29 3.60
C THR A 116 -0.93 -3.09 2.94
N ASP A 117 -1.71 -2.25 2.27
CA ASP A 117 -1.28 -0.95 1.75
C ASP A 117 -1.43 0.19 2.77
N GLY A 118 -2.14 -0.05 3.88
CA GLY A 118 -2.49 0.94 4.89
C GLY A 118 -1.65 0.83 6.17
N VAL A 119 -0.82 -0.21 6.29
CA VAL A 119 0.12 -0.40 7.40
C VAL A 119 1.41 -1.07 6.89
N PRO A 120 2.60 -0.54 7.23
CA PRO A 120 3.84 -1.29 7.10
C PRO A 120 3.75 -2.56 7.95
N HIS A 121 4.16 -3.70 7.39
CA HIS A 121 4.09 -4.97 8.08
C HIS A 121 5.27 -5.87 7.68
N ALA A 122 5.72 -6.69 8.63
CA ALA A 122 6.75 -7.68 8.42
C ALA A 122 6.33 -9.00 9.09
N ALA A 123 6.42 -10.10 8.36
CA ALA A 123 6.32 -11.44 8.96
C ALA A 123 7.69 -11.83 9.50
N LEU A 124 7.85 -11.82 10.83
CA LEU A 124 9.11 -12.10 11.50
C LEU A 124 9.41 -13.61 11.53
N SER A 125 8.38 -14.42 11.76
CA SER A 125 8.50 -15.88 11.78
C SER A 125 7.16 -16.57 11.56
N GLY A 126 7.21 -17.88 11.32
CA GLY A 126 6.05 -18.74 11.11
C GLY A 126 6.08 -19.45 9.76
N GLN A 127 5.43 -20.59 9.68
CA GLN A 127 5.38 -21.46 8.49
C GLN A 127 3.94 -21.86 8.21
N HIS A 128 3.56 -21.98 6.93
CA HIS A 128 2.21 -22.34 6.46
C HIS A 128 1.13 -21.27 6.79
N ALA A 129 0.88 -20.38 5.84
CA ALA A 129 -0.24 -19.46 5.89
C ALA A 129 -0.95 -19.45 4.53
N LEU A 130 -2.29 -19.51 4.56
CA LEU A 130 -3.10 -19.20 3.39
C LEU A 130 -3.30 -17.69 3.34
N GLU A 131 -3.28 -17.12 2.13
CA GLU A 131 -3.50 -15.71 1.90
C GLU A 131 -4.47 -15.54 0.72
N HIS A 132 -5.39 -14.60 0.86
CA HIS A 132 -6.27 -14.18 -0.23
C HIS A 132 -6.34 -12.66 -0.30
N THR A 133 -6.08 -12.10 -1.48
CA THR A 133 -6.10 -10.66 -1.74
C THR A 133 -7.41 -10.26 -2.43
N TYR A 134 -8.14 -9.33 -1.82
CA TYR A 134 -9.21 -8.57 -2.44
C TYR A 134 -8.72 -7.17 -2.84
N ILE A 135 -9.13 -6.72 -4.03
CA ILE A 135 -8.91 -5.34 -4.48
C ILE A 135 -10.22 -4.59 -4.34
N LEU A 136 -10.28 -3.66 -3.38
CA LEU A 136 -11.50 -2.94 -3.04
C LEU A 136 -11.48 -1.52 -3.61
N PRO A 137 -12.49 -1.09 -4.38
CA PRO A 137 -12.56 0.29 -4.86
C PRO A 137 -12.61 1.27 -3.69
N ARG A 138 -11.95 2.43 -3.83
CA ARG A 138 -11.97 3.49 -2.80
C ARG A 138 -13.40 3.91 -2.43
N SER A 139 -14.33 3.89 -3.39
CA SER A 139 -15.73 4.28 -3.19
C SER A 139 -16.52 3.35 -2.27
N THR A 140 -16.03 2.15 -1.97
CA THR A 140 -16.71 1.21 -1.07
C THR A 140 -16.25 1.34 0.38
N LEU A 141 -15.31 2.24 0.67
CA LEU A 141 -14.80 2.45 2.02
C LEU A 141 -15.76 3.33 2.82
N VAL A 142 -15.93 3.04 4.11
CA VAL A 142 -16.63 3.92 5.05
C VAL A 142 -15.88 5.25 5.21
N SER A 143 -14.56 5.17 5.32
CA SER A 143 -13.64 6.32 5.47
C SER A 143 -12.68 6.39 4.28
N PRO A 144 -13.13 6.85 3.09
CA PRO A 144 -12.26 6.94 1.92
C PRO A 144 -11.14 7.96 2.07
N GLU A 145 -11.26 8.93 2.98
CA GLU A 145 -10.29 10.00 3.25
C GLU A 145 -8.99 9.52 3.90
N VAL A 146 -9.02 8.40 4.63
CA VAL A 146 -7.82 7.79 5.25
C VAL A 146 -7.16 6.75 4.35
N ALA A 147 -7.72 6.48 3.17
CA ALA A 147 -7.09 5.61 2.19
C ALA A 147 -5.72 6.20 1.75
N PRO A 148 -4.68 5.36 1.51
CA PRO A 148 -3.35 5.84 1.13
C PRO A 148 -3.37 6.82 -0.04
N VAL A 149 -4.15 6.53 -1.09
CA VAL A 149 -4.30 7.43 -2.23
C VAL A 149 -4.83 8.81 -1.83
N SER A 150 -5.83 8.87 -0.96
CA SER A 150 -6.44 10.13 -0.49
C SER A 150 -5.49 10.94 0.37
N VAL A 151 -4.74 10.25 1.24
CA VAL A 151 -3.72 10.88 2.09
C VAL A 151 -2.62 11.47 1.21
N LEU A 152 -2.10 10.71 0.25
CA LEU A 152 -1.05 11.16 -0.65
C LEU A 152 -1.50 12.28 -1.59
N GLU A 153 -2.71 12.20 -2.15
CA GLU A 153 -3.28 13.29 -2.97
C GLU A 153 -3.38 14.60 -2.19
N ARG A 154 -3.77 14.51 -0.91
CA ARG A 154 -3.87 15.67 -0.02
C ARG A 154 -2.49 16.27 0.29
N LEU A 155 -1.52 15.42 0.61
CA LEU A 155 -0.13 15.86 0.87
C LEU A 155 0.54 16.43 -0.39
N ALA A 156 0.21 15.88 -1.55
CA ALA A 156 0.73 16.33 -2.85
C ALA A 156 -0.01 17.57 -3.40
N GLY A 157 -1.21 17.88 -2.92
CA GLY A 157 -2.06 18.95 -3.46
C GLY A 157 -2.59 18.68 -4.88
N THR A 158 -2.52 17.43 -5.37
CA THR A 158 -2.94 17.05 -6.72
C THR A 158 -3.42 15.60 -6.78
N LYS A 159 -4.14 15.26 -7.86
CA LYS A 159 -4.57 13.88 -8.13
C LYS A 159 -3.40 13.03 -8.63
N LEU A 160 -3.26 11.83 -8.07
CA LEU A 160 -2.17 10.90 -8.39
C LEU A 160 -2.63 9.70 -9.24
N VAL A 161 -3.93 9.60 -9.45
CA VAL A 161 -4.64 8.60 -10.28
C VAL A 161 -5.52 9.30 -11.30
#